data_AF-A0A368F2X1-F1
#
_entry.id   AF-A0A368F2X1-F1
#
_cell.length_a   1.000
_cell.length_b   1.000
_cell.length_c   1.000
_cell.angle_alpha   90.00
_cell.angle_beta   90.00
_cell.angle_gamma   90.00
#
_symmetry.space_group_name_H-M   'P 1'
#
loop_
_entity.id
_entity.type
_entity.pdbx_description
1 polymer ?
#
loop_
_entity_poly.entity_id
_entity_poly.type
_entity_poly.pdbx_seq_one_letter_code
_entity_poly.pdbx_strand_id
1 'polypeptide(L)'
;MYFVYSQMRHSFDYALFCPTALKVSPDMKSDLTNFNQSASEQRKRSQQCASTWKEIGTGEILVFDCITSTVERIEKLAETEDLDVLVTGSLHLVGGVLSLIEPSVD
;
A
#
# COMPACT_ATOMS: atom_id res chain seq x y z
N MET A 1 16.66 -0.82 13.73
CA MET A 1 17.41 -0.68 15.01
C MET A 1 16.50 0.06 15.98
N TYR A 2 16.41 -0.42 17.24
CA TYR A 2 15.30 -0.33 18.23
C TYR A 2 14.90 1.09 18.75
N PHE A 3 13.76 1.43 19.41
CA PHE A 3 12.71 0.79 20.26
C PHE A 3 11.41 1.65 20.29
N VAL A 4 10.22 1.08 20.59
CA VAL A 4 9.26 1.46 21.69
C VAL A 4 8.29 0.28 21.91
N TYR A 5 7.97 0.03 23.19
CA TYR A 5 7.11 -1.02 23.74
C TYR A 5 5.67 -0.51 23.90
N SER A 6 4.67 -1.29 23.48
CA SER A 6 3.29 -1.17 24.00
C SER A 6 2.63 -2.54 24.04
N GLN A 7 2.08 -2.86 25.22
CA GLN A 7 1.34 -4.08 25.55
C GLN A 7 -0.09 -4.04 24.99
N MET A 8 -0.23 -3.94 23.67
CA MET A 8 -1.45 -4.36 22.97
C MET A 8 -1.02 -5.03 21.67
N ARG A 9 -1.61 -6.17 21.35
CA ARG A 9 -1.53 -6.73 20.00
C ARG A 9 -2.01 -5.60 19.08
N HIS A 10 -1.11 -4.97 18.31
CA HIS A 10 -1.49 -3.96 17.34
C HIS A 10 -2.31 -4.64 16.26
N SER A 11 -3.62 -4.71 16.49
CA SER A 11 -4.59 -5.11 15.47
C SER A 11 -4.78 -3.91 14.56
N PHE A 12 -4.61 -4.13 13.26
CA PHE A 12 -5.05 -3.18 12.25
C PHE A 12 -6.55 -3.39 12.03
N ASP A 13 -7.29 -2.28 11.87
CA ASP A 13 -8.70 -2.29 11.44
C ASP A 13 -8.82 -2.58 9.94
N TYR A 14 -7.82 -2.17 9.16
CA TYR A 14 -7.74 -2.39 7.72
C TYR A 14 -6.35 -2.89 7.31
N ALA A 15 -6.32 -3.77 6.31
CA ALA A 15 -5.10 -4.21 5.65
C ALA A 15 -5.26 -4.07 4.14
N LEU A 16 -4.62 -3.05 3.57
CA LEU A 16 -4.72 -2.67 2.17
C LEU A 16 -3.51 -3.18 1.39
N PHE A 17 -3.74 -3.85 0.26
CA PHE A 17 -2.70 -4.40 -0.60
C PHE A 17 -2.82 -3.85 -2.01
N CYS A 18 -1.72 -3.42 -2.61
CA CYS A 18 -1.68 -2.96 -4.00
C CYS A 18 -0.32 -3.23 -4.63
N PRO A 19 -0.24 -3.33 -5.97
CA PRO A 19 1.03 -3.42 -6.66
C PRO A 19 1.78 -2.09 -6.55
N THR A 20 3.09 -2.13 -6.77
CA THR A 20 3.95 -0.95 -6.87
C THR A 20 3.78 -0.27 -8.24
N ALA A 21 2.55 0.14 -8.53
CA ALA A 21 2.16 0.87 -9.73
C ALA A 21 1.42 2.12 -9.28
N LEU A 22 1.81 3.29 -9.80
CA LEU A 22 1.19 4.55 -9.38
C LEU A 22 -0.24 4.62 -9.92
N LYS A 23 -0.44 4.31 -11.21
CA LYS A 23 -1.74 4.28 -11.90
C LYS A 23 -1.99 2.92 -12.58
N VAL A 24 -3.23 2.68 -12.99
CA VAL A 24 -3.65 1.43 -13.66
C VAL A 24 -3.15 1.33 -15.11
N SER A 25 -2.78 2.46 -15.74
CA SER A 25 -2.19 2.48 -17.08
C SER A 25 -0.72 2.02 -17.06
N PRO A 26 -0.23 1.34 -18.11
CA PRO A 26 1.18 0.99 -18.21
C PRO A 26 2.00 2.29 -18.27
N ASP A 27 2.70 2.60 -17.19
CA ASP A 27 3.64 3.71 -17.13
C ASP A 27 4.77 3.44 -18.14
N MET A 28 4.66 4.00 -19.35
CA MET A 28 5.68 3.87 -20.40
C MET A 28 7.04 4.50 -20.02
N LYS A 29 7.12 5.22 -18.88
CA LYS A 29 8.32 5.95 -18.42
C LYS A 29 8.29 6.19 -16.90
N SER A 30 8.20 5.14 -16.09
CA SER A 30 8.42 5.30 -14.66
C SER A 30 9.57 4.41 -14.20
N ASP A 31 10.64 5.03 -13.70
CA ASP A 31 11.77 4.35 -13.06
C ASP A 31 11.34 3.61 -11.77
N LEU A 32 10.09 3.82 -11.34
CA LEU A 32 9.47 3.16 -10.19
C LEU A 32 8.82 1.82 -10.55
N THR A 33 8.62 1.52 -11.84
CA THR A 33 7.98 0.28 -12.28
C THR A 33 9.00 -0.85 -12.37
N ASN A 34 8.74 -1.95 -11.66
CA ASN A 34 9.57 -3.15 -11.75
C ASN A 34 9.39 -3.83 -13.12
N PHE A 35 10.18 -3.42 -14.11
CA PHE A 35 10.16 -3.93 -15.50
C PHE A 35 10.40 -5.45 -15.63
N ASN A 36 10.81 -6.13 -14.55
CA ASN A 36 11.00 -7.58 -14.53
C ASN A 36 9.72 -8.38 -14.26
N GLN A 37 8.57 -7.73 -13.99
CA GLN A 37 7.31 -8.40 -13.68
C GLN A 37 6.12 -7.77 -14.40
N SER A 38 5.32 -8.61 -15.05
CA SER A 38 4.08 -8.19 -15.72
C SER A 38 3.04 -7.66 -14.72
N ALA A 39 2.12 -6.81 -15.19
CA ALA A 39 1.04 -6.26 -14.35
C ALA A 39 0.20 -7.36 -13.67
N SER A 40 -0.02 -8.49 -14.36
CA SER A 40 -0.75 -9.64 -13.81
C SER A 40 0.02 -10.32 -12.67
N GLU A 41 1.35 -10.42 -12.76
CA GLU A 41 2.19 -10.97 -11.69
C GLU A 41 2.23 -10.05 -10.46
N GLN A 42 2.29 -8.74 -10.67
CA GLN A 42 2.26 -7.77 -9.57
C GLN A 42 0.91 -7.80 -8.83
N ARG A 43 -0.20 -7.92 -9.57
CA ARG A 43 -1.54 -8.10 -8.99
C ARG A 43 -1.65 -9.42 -8.23
N LYS A 44 -1.14 -10.52 -8.80
CA LYS A 44 -1.10 -11.83 -8.15
C LYS A 44 -0.33 -11.78 -6.83
N ARG A 45 0.80 -11.07 -6.79
CA ARG A 45 1.56 -10.87 -5.56
C ARG A 45 0.75 -10.14 -4.49
N SER A 46 0.03 -9.09 -4.86
CA SER A 46 -0.85 -8.35 -3.93
C SER A 46 -1.94 -9.24 -3.34
N GLN A 47 -2.55 -10.09 -4.19
CA GLN A 47 -3.54 -11.09 -3.76
C GLN A 47 -2.95 -12.18 -2.85
N GLN A 48 -1.71 -12.61 -3.12
CA GLN A 48 -0.99 -13.57 -2.27
C GLN A 48 -0.71 -12.98 -0.90
N CYS A 49 -0.21 -11.74 -0.84
CA CYS A 49 0.00 -11.04 0.43
C CYS A 49 -1.30 -10.90 1.23
N ALA A 50 -2.41 -10.53 0.57
CA ALA A 50 -3.72 -10.47 1.18
C ALA A 50 -4.19 -11.82 1.75
N SER A 51 -3.97 -12.91 1.00
CA SER A 51 -4.30 -14.27 1.45
C SER A 51 -3.47 -14.69 2.66
N THR A 52 -2.17 -14.41 2.66
CA THR A 52 -1.31 -14.68 3.82
C THR A 52 -1.72 -13.84 5.02
N TRP A 53 -2.04 -12.56 4.83
CA TRP A 53 -2.49 -11.69 5.93
C TRP A 53 -3.79 -12.18 6.56
N LYS A 54 -4.69 -12.76 5.77
CA LYS A 54 -5.92 -13.38 6.28
C LYS A 54 -5.66 -14.47 7.32
N GLU A 55 -4.52 -15.17 7.22
CA GLU A 55 -4.16 -16.25 8.13
C GLU A 55 -3.44 -15.75 9.40
N ILE A 56 -2.72 -14.63 9.32
CA ILE A 56 -1.80 -14.18 10.38
C ILE A 56 -2.15 -12.83 11.01
N GLY A 57 -2.97 -12.03 10.34
CA GLY A 57 -3.23 -10.63 10.67
C GLY A 57 -4.65 -10.39 11.16
N THR A 58 -5.01 -9.11 11.24
CA THR A 58 -6.34 -8.63 11.62
C THR A 58 -6.83 -7.58 10.61
N GLY A 59 -8.09 -7.18 10.76
CA GLY A 59 -8.69 -6.10 9.99
C GLY A 59 -9.36 -6.57 8.71
N GLU A 60 -10.13 -5.66 8.11
CA GLU A 60 -10.73 -5.86 6.80
C GLU A 60 -9.64 -5.81 5.72
N ILE A 61 -9.61 -6.84 4.88
CA ILE A 61 -8.59 -6.98 3.82
C ILE A 61 -9.14 -6.40 2.51
N LEU A 62 -8.43 -5.42 1.96
CA LEU A 62 -8.79 -4.77 0.70
C LEU A 62 -7.63 -4.88 -0.29
N VAL A 63 -7.92 -5.15 -1.56
CA VAL A 63 -6.91 -5.26 -2.62
C VAL A 63 -7.25 -4.28 -3.74
N PHE A 64 -6.25 -3.49 -4.13
CA PHE A 64 -6.37 -2.43 -5.13
C PHE A 64 -5.44 -2.69 -6.31
N ASP A 65 -5.73 -2.01 -7.42
CA ASP A 65 -4.98 -2.17 -8.66
C ASP A 65 -3.78 -1.23 -8.77
N CYS A 66 -3.71 -0.17 -7.94
CA CYS A 66 -2.59 0.75 -7.89
C CYS A 66 -2.55 1.56 -6.57
N ILE A 67 -1.43 2.26 -6.37
CA ILE A 67 -1.20 3.13 -5.22
C ILE A 67 -2.27 4.23 -5.15
N THR A 68 -2.57 4.92 -6.26
CA THR A 68 -3.56 6.01 -6.27
C THR A 68 -4.93 5.56 -5.76
N SER A 69 -5.49 4.45 -6.29
CA SER A 69 -6.78 3.94 -5.82
C SER A 69 -6.79 3.49 -4.34
N THR A 70 -5.61 3.13 -3.82
CA THR A 70 -5.45 2.78 -2.40
C THR A 70 -5.49 4.05 -1.53
N VAL A 71 -4.78 5.09 -1.95
CA VAL A 71 -4.75 6.39 -1.23
C VAL A 71 -6.12 7.05 -1.28
N GLU A 72 -6.82 7.05 -2.42
CA GLU A 72 -8.19 7.56 -2.53
C GLU A 72 -9.15 6.85 -1.54
N ARG A 73 -8.97 5.55 -1.32
CA ARG A 73 -9.75 4.81 -0.31
C ARG A 73 -9.45 5.29 1.10
N ILE A 74 -8.17 5.50 1.42
CA ILE A 74 -7.72 5.97 2.74
C ILE A 74 -8.27 7.37 3.01
N GLU A 75 -8.15 8.29 2.05
CA GLU A 75 -8.68 9.65 2.16
C GLU A 75 -10.19 9.65 2.41
N LYS A 76 -10.93 8.77 1.72
CA LYS A 76 -12.37 8.61 1.95
C LYS A 76 -12.71 8.07 3.34
N LEU A 77 -11.88 7.19 3.91
CA LEU A 77 -12.06 6.73 5.29
C LEU A 77 -11.74 7.84 6.29
N ALA A 78 -10.75 8.68 5.98
CA ALA A 78 -10.35 9.82 6.82
C ALA A 78 -11.43 10.93 6.91
N GLU A 79 -12.42 10.93 6.02
CA GLU A 79 -13.57 11.86 6.12
C GLU A 79 -14.45 11.59 7.35
N THR A 80 -14.47 10.33 7.83
CA THR A 80 -15.36 9.90 8.92
C THR A 80 -14.63 9.50 10.19
N GLU A 81 -13.33 9.19 10.10
CA GLU A 81 -12.53 8.60 11.17
C GLU A 81 -11.13 9.24 11.19
N ASP A 82 -10.50 9.29 12.36
CA ASP A 82 -9.09 9.67 12.48
C ASP A 82 -8.22 8.42 12.22
N LEU A 83 -7.26 8.51 11.30
CA LEU A 83 -6.54 7.34 10.77
C LEU A 83 -5.03 7.46 10.94
N ASP A 84 -4.45 6.49 11.62
CA ASP A 84 -3.00 6.25 11.62
C ASP A 84 -2.64 5.23 10.52
N VAL A 85 -1.92 5.68 9.49
CA VAL A 85 -1.60 4.86 8.30
C VAL A 85 -0.13 4.45 8.29
N LEU A 86 0.13 3.13 8.29
CA LEU A 86 1.48 2.56 8.08
C LEU A 86 1.64 2.08 6.63
N VAL A 87 2.48 2.76 5.87
CA VAL A 87 2.87 2.33 4.51
C VAL A 87 4.13 1.48 4.57
N THR A 88 4.07 0.25 4.05
CA THR A 88 5.21 -0.70 4.08
C THR A 88 5.19 -1.66 2.88
N GLY A 89 6.28 -2.42 2.69
CA GLY A 89 6.39 -3.51 1.71
C GLY A 89 7.57 -3.35 0.76
N SER A 90 7.81 -2.14 0.23
CA SER A 90 9.02 -1.82 -0.55
C SER A 90 9.29 -0.31 -0.57
N LEU A 91 10.54 0.08 -0.84
CA LEU A 91 10.91 1.49 -0.98
C LEU A 91 10.17 2.18 -2.13
N HIS A 92 9.96 1.49 -3.26
CA HIS A 92 9.24 2.04 -4.40
C HIS A 92 7.75 2.28 -4.10
N LEU A 93 7.12 1.43 -3.27
CA LEU A 93 5.75 1.65 -2.80
C LEU A 93 5.68 2.87 -1.89
N VAL A 94 6.60 2.96 -0.92
CA VAL A 94 6.69 4.12 -0.01
C VAL A 94 6.94 5.40 -0.80
N GLY A 95 7.89 5.40 -1.74
CA GLY A 95 8.17 6.53 -2.62
C GLY A 95 6.98 6.91 -3.51
N GLY A 96 6.25 5.92 -4.04
CA GLY A 96 5.03 6.15 -4.81
C GLY A 96 3.94 6.82 -3.98
N VAL A 97 3.73 6.39 -2.72
CA VAL A 97 2.78 7.07 -1.82
C VAL A 97 3.25 8.49 -1.49
N LEU A 98 4.53 8.66 -1.13
CA LEU A 98 5.13 9.98 -0.85
C LEU A 98 4.91 10.95 -2.01
N SER A 99 5.06 10.49 -3.25
CA SER A 99 4.83 11.35 -4.44
C SER A 99 3.39 11.86 -4.60
N LEU A 100 2.42 11.21 -3.96
CA LEU A 100 1.01 11.64 -3.97
C LEU A 100 0.70 12.62 -2.82
N ILE A 101 1.29 12.40 -1.65
CA ILE A 101 1.03 13.21 -0.44
C ILE A 101 1.94 14.44 -0.34
N GLU A 102 3.14 14.37 -0.91
CA GLU A 102 4.12 15.46 -0.98
C GLU A 102 4.61 15.63 -2.42
N PRO A 103 3.84 16.30 -3.29
CA PRO A 103 4.19 16.46 -4.70
C PRO A 103 5.39 17.42 -4.95
N SER A 104 6.01 17.98 -3.92
CA SER A 104 7.12 18.94 -4.05
C SER A 104 8.22 18.72 -3.00
N VAL A 105 9.34 18.16 -3.45
CA VAL A 105 10.67 18.55 -2.96
C VAL A 105 11.44 18.93 -4.22
N ASP A 106 11.61 20.25 -4.44
CA ASP A 106 12.54 20.79 -5.44
C ASP A 106 13.98 20.35 -5.15
#